data_AF-A0A9Q0RY32-F1
#
_entry.id   AF-A0A9Q0RY32-F1
#
_cell.length_a   1.000
_cell.length_b   1.000
_cell.length_c   1.000
_cell.angle_alpha   90.00
_cell.angle_beta   90.00
_cell.angle_gamma   90.00
#
_symmetry.space_group_name_H-M   'P 1'
#
loop_
_entity.id
_entity.type
_entity.pdbx_description
1 polymer ?
#
loop_
_entity_poly.entity_id
_entity_poly.type
_entity_poly.pdbx_seq_one_letter_code
_entity_poly.pdbx_strand_id
1 'polypeptide(L)'
;NTRNVLLFLSVKDQYKETFPSMLSSTMITGTKQEAKDYVLSLTTEAIGKPVDHDINSYELKLPSFYDEKLFKRAQKFFNANIFAMFAGKMIGLISVLAIPSILNILDYTKESGTSLKAYRRYLATIFHTVTWYKEELKPGSMSWKSLSAVRKRHIISSKFAEKGQSGFISQKDMAFTQFGFLG
;
A
#
# COMPACT_ATOMS: atom_id res chain seq x y z
N ASN A 1 7.18 -17.86 13.18
CA ASN A 1 7.84 -18.41 11.97
C ASN A 1 7.00 -18.12 10.72
N THR A 2 6.76 -16.84 10.42
CA THR A 2 6.17 -16.36 9.15
C THR A 2 6.39 -14.85 9.13
N ARG A 3 7.45 -14.40 8.45
CA ARG A 3 7.84 -13.00 8.31
C ARG A 3 6.98 -12.35 7.22
N ASN A 4 6.25 -11.30 7.59
CA ASN A 4 5.44 -10.43 6.73
C ASN A 4 6.33 -9.61 5.76
N VAL A 5 6.78 -10.21 4.65
CA VAL A 5 7.88 -9.63 3.84
C VAL A 5 7.45 -8.84 2.60
N LEU A 6 6.24 -8.92 2.06
CA LEU A 6 6.09 -8.53 0.65
C LEU A 6 5.56 -7.15 0.29
N LEU A 7 5.21 -6.27 1.24
CA LEU A 7 4.57 -4.99 0.86
C LEU A 7 4.97 -3.78 1.72
N PHE A 8 5.88 -3.93 2.69
CA PHE A 8 6.55 -2.80 3.39
C PHE A 8 7.53 -2.00 2.51
N LEU A 9 7.50 -2.25 1.21
CA LEU A 9 8.66 -2.14 0.36
C LEU A 9 8.51 -1.05 -0.72
N SER A 10 7.28 -0.59 -0.98
CA SER A 10 7.07 0.61 -1.82
C SER A 10 7.40 1.92 -1.10
N VAL A 11 7.53 1.89 0.22
CA VAL A 11 7.82 3.09 1.02
C VAL A 11 9.33 3.32 1.10
N LYS A 12 10.16 2.28 1.14
CA LYS A 12 11.63 2.41 1.27
C LYS A 12 12.31 3.25 0.17
N ASP A 13 11.83 3.16 -1.06
CA ASP A 13 12.44 3.93 -2.16
C ASP A 13 12.11 5.44 -2.09
N GLN A 14 11.03 5.84 -1.40
CA GLN A 14 10.74 7.26 -1.12
C GLN A 14 11.66 7.87 -0.05
N TYR A 15 12.35 7.05 0.76
CA TYR A 15 13.24 7.51 1.84
C TYR A 15 14.73 7.46 1.45
N LYS A 16 15.08 6.95 0.27
CA LYS A 16 16.47 6.95 -0.23
C LYS A 16 17.02 8.36 -0.48
N GLU A 17 16.15 9.29 -0.89
CA GLU A 17 16.58 10.67 -1.17
C GLU A 17 16.81 11.51 0.10
N THR A 18 16.35 11.05 1.27
CA THR A 18 16.48 11.82 2.52
C THR A 18 17.72 11.45 3.36
N PHE A 19 18.31 10.26 3.17
CA PHE A 19 19.46 9.80 3.98
C PHE A 19 20.51 9.03 3.17
N PRO A 20 21.53 9.72 2.60
CA PRO A 20 22.49 9.12 1.66
C PRO A 20 23.56 8.21 2.29
N SER A 21 23.82 8.28 3.61
CA SER A 21 25.04 7.71 4.20
C SER A 21 24.90 6.35 4.88
N MET A 22 23.74 5.68 4.81
CA MET A 22 23.49 4.47 5.61
C MET A 22 23.15 3.24 4.78
N LEU A 23 23.99 2.90 3.80
CA LEU A 23 23.86 1.63 3.07
C LEU A 23 25.23 1.03 2.79
N SER A 24 25.79 0.33 3.78
CA SER A 24 26.71 -0.78 3.54
C SER A 24 26.06 -2.08 4.01
N SER A 25 26.39 -3.15 3.30
CA SER A 25 25.72 -4.44 3.27
C SER A 25 25.56 -5.09 4.64
N THR A 26 24.37 -5.04 5.22
CA THR A 26 23.94 -6.06 6.19
C THR A 26 22.46 -6.33 6.01
N MET A 27 22.19 -7.53 5.52
CA MET A 27 20.87 -8.10 5.33
C MET A 27 20.12 -8.23 6.66
N ILE A 28 18.92 -7.67 6.72
CA ILE A 28 17.78 -8.16 7.52
C ILE A 28 18.05 -8.31 9.03
N THR A 29 18.46 -7.24 9.70
CA THR A 29 18.19 -7.02 11.13
C THR A 29 18.02 -5.54 11.37
N GLY A 30 16.82 -5.00 11.10
CA GLY A 30 16.52 -3.67 11.59
C GLY A 30 16.53 -3.71 13.11
N THR A 31 17.38 -2.93 13.75
CA THR A 31 17.42 -2.86 15.22
C THR A 31 16.05 -2.41 15.74
N LYS A 32 15.71 -2.75 17.00
CA LYS A 32 14.48 -2.22 17.64
C LYS A 32 14.42 -0.68 17.56
N GLN A 33 15.59 -0.04 17.51
CA GLN A 33 15.73 1.40 17.37
C GLN A 33 15.30 1.88 15.98
N GLU A 34 15.81 1.27 14.90
CA GLU A 34 15.37 1.62 13.53
C GLU A 34 13.86 1.45 13.32
N ALA A 35 13.25 0.42 13.92
CA ALA A 35 11.80 0.25 13.86
C ALA A 35 11.05 1.36 14.58
N LYS A 36 11.54 1.81 15.74
CA LYS A 36 10.98 2.95 16.48
C LYS A 36 11.13 4.24 15.68
N ASP A 37 12.30 4.46 15.09
CA ASP A 37 12.59 5.66 14.31
C ASP A 37 11.73 5.70 13.04
N TYR A 38 11.51 4.55 12.38
CA TYR A 38 10.59 4.43 11.26
C TYR A 38 9.15 4.79 11.67
N VAL A 39 8.63 4.18 12.74
CA VAL A 39 7.28 4.51 13.24
C VAL A 39 7.17 5.99 13.60
N LEU A 40 8.20 6.55 14.25
CA LEU A 40 8.25 7.97 14.59
C LEU A 40 8.15 8.85 13.34
N SER A 41 8.98 8.58 12.32
CA SER A 41 8.94 9.32 11.05
C SER A 41 7.59 9.22 10.31
N LEU A 42 6.88 8.10 10.43
CA LEU A 42 5.52 7.96 9.91
C LEU A 42 4.52 8.87 10.62
N THR A 43 4.71 9.07 11.93
CA THR A 43 3.83 9.91 12.77
C THR A 43 4.20 11.38 12.81
N THR A 44 5.36 11.76 12.26
CA THR A 44 5.83 13.16 12.25
C THR A 44 5.90 13.71 10.82
N GLU A 45 6.75 13.14 9.99
CA GLU A 45 7.07 13.69 8.66
C GLU A 45 6.13 13.19 7.56
N ALA A 46 5.72 11.92 7.62
CA ALA A 46 4.96 11.28 6.54
C ALA A 46 3.50 11.78 6.43
N ILE A 47 3.03 12.57 7.41
CA ILE A 47 1.69 13.17 7.42
C ILE A 47 1.54 14.22 6.31
N GLY A 48 2.56 15.07 6.13
CA GLY A 48 2.53 16.17 5.16
C GLY A 48 3.06 15.81 3.77
N LYS A 49 3.53 14.58 3.57
CA LYS A 49 4.12 14.13 2.31
C LYS A 49 3.07 13.33 1.51
N PRO A 50 2.68 13.77 0.30
CA PRO A 50 1.77 12.99 -0.53
C PRO A 50 2.45 11.68 -0.96
N VAL A 51 1.65 10.63 -1.12
CA VAL A 51 2.16 9.32 -1.53
C VAL A 51 2.68 9.33 -2.98
N ASP A 52 2.07 10.14 -3.84
CA ASP A 52 2.40 10.29 -5.25
C ASP A 52 2.06 11.71 -5.73
N HIS A 53 2.85 12.25 -6.66
CA HIS A 53 2.68 13.62 -7.17
C HIS A 53 2.04 13.66 -8.56
N ASP A 54 2.43 12.79 -9.49
CA ASP A 54 1.88 12.78 -10.84
C ASP A 54 1.71 11.39 -11.46
N ILE A 55 0.71 11.27 -12.34
CA ILE A 55 0.38 10.05 -13.08
C ILE A 55 1.49 9.70 -14.07
N ASN A 56 2.18 10.71 -14.62
CA ASN A 56 3.22 10.53 -15.62
C ASN A 56 4.63 10.51 -15.01
N SER A 57 4.79 10.89 -13.74
CA SER A 57 6.11 11.00 -13.12
C SER A 57 6.70 9.67 -12.64
N TYR A 58 5.96 8.56 -12.74
CA TYR A 58 6.42 7.29 -12.18
C TYR A 58 6.14 6.09 -13.08
N GLU A 59 7.22 5.44 -13.49
CA GLU A 59 7.20 4.12 -14.10
C GLU A 59 7.23 3.05 -13.00
N LEU A 60 6.25 2.14 -12.99
CA LEU A 60 6.29 1.00 -12.06
C LEU A 60 7.55 0.18 -12.32
N LYS A 61 8.36 -0.02 -11.29
CA LYS A 61 9.56 -0.85 -11.35
C LYS A 61 9.53 -1.86 -10.21
N LEU A 62 10.04 -3.05 -10.48
CA LEU A 62 10.30 -3.98 -9.40
C LEU A 62 11.43 -3.38 -8.55
N PRO A 63 11.28 -3.35 -7.23
CA PRO A 63 12.33 -2.84 -6.37
C PRO A 63 13.56 -3.77 -6.39
N SER A 64 14.73 -3.23 -6.09
CA SER A 64 16.00 -3.97 -6.16
C SER A 64 16.08 -5.18 -5.22
N PHE A 65 15.25 -5.21 -4.18
CA PHE A 65 15.16 -6.32 -3.22
C PHE A 65 14.04 -7.33 -3.56
N TYR A 66 13.36 -7.18 -4.70
CA TYR A 66 12.34 -8.14 -5.12
C TYR A 66 12.97 -9.53 -5.30
N ASP A 67 12.40 -10.51 -4.61
CA ASP A 67 12.79 -11.91 -4.71
C ASP A 67 11.59 -12.73 -5.18
N GLU A 68 11.69 -13.24 -6.41
CA GLU A 68 10.63 -14.02 -7.04
C GLU A 68 10.31 -15.30 -6.25
N LYS A 69 11.30 -15.95 -5.63
CA LYS A 69 11.06 -17.17 -4.84
C LYS A 69 10.26 -16.85 -3.58
N LEU A 70 10.58 -15.76 -2.90
CA LEU A 70 9.78 -15.29 -1.75
C LEU A 70 8.37 -14.86 -2.19
N PHE A 71 8.24 -14.20 -3.34
CA PHE A 71 6.96 -13.83 -3.91
C PHE A 71 6.06 -15.05 -4.16
N LYS A 72 6.57 -16.05 -4.89
CA LYS A 72 5.84 -17.31 -5.16
C LYS A 72 5.50 -18.07 -3.86
N ARG A 73 6.38 -18.05 -2.86
CA ARG A 73 6.10 -18.64 -1.54
C ARG A 73 4.89 -17.97 -0.87
N ALA A 74 4.78 -16.64 -0.93
CA ALA A 74 3.64 -15.93 -0.37
C ALA A 74 2.35 -16.18 -1.16
N GLN A 75 2.42 -16.34 -2.49
CA GLN A 75 1.27 -16.76 -3.29
C GLN A 75 0.77 -18.15 -2.88
N LYS A 76 1.69 -19.11 -2.65
CA LYS A 76 1.33 -20.43 -2.11
C LYS A 76 0.69 -20.34 -0.73
N PHE A 77 1.24 -19.51 0.16
CA PHE A 77 0.68 -19.27 1.48
C PHE A 77 -0.74 -18.68 1.40
N PHE A 78 -0.96 -17.70 0.51
CA PHE A 78 -2.28 -17.13 0.27
C PHE A 78 -3.29 -18.16 -0.20
N ASN A 79 -2.93 -19.00 -1.18
CA ASN A 79 -3.83 -20.04 -1.68
C ASN A 79 -4.20 -21.05 -0.59
N ALA A 80 -3.30 -21.35 0.34
CA ALA A 80 -3.57 -22.24 1.47
C ALA A 80 -4.38 -21.59 2.61
N ASN A 81 -4.39 -20.25 2.72
CA ASN A 81 -4.95 -19.52 3.86
C ASN A 81 -5.92 -18.40 3.44
N ILE A 82 -6.55 -18.53 2.27
CA ILE A 82 -7.30 -17.45 1.62
C ILE A 82 -8.36 -16.83 2.55
N PHE A 83 -9.13 -17.65 3.27
CA PHE A 83 -10.18 -17.18 4.18
C PHE A 83 -9.62 -16.39 5.37
N ALA A 84 -8.60 -16.93 6.05
CA ALA A 84 -7.96 -16.26 7.18
C ALA A 84 -7.32 -14.93 6.76
N MET A 85 -6.66 -14.91 5.60
CA MET A 85 -6.06 -13.69 5.06
C MET A 85 -7.11 -12.63 4.67
N PHE A 86 -8.25 -13.03 4.09
CA PHE A 86 -9.33 -12.08 3.81
C PHE A 86 -10.02 -11.58 5.08
N ALA A 87 -10.22 -12.43 6.08
CA ALA A 87 -10.76 -12.01 7.38
C ALA A 87 -9.86 -10.93 8.03
N GLY A 88 -8.55 -11.15 8.06
CA GLY A 88 -7.59 -10.15 8.54
C GLY A 88 -7.63 -8.85 7.75
N LYS A 89 -7.67 -8.92 6.41
CA LYS A 89 -7.80 -7.73 5.54
C LYS A 89 -9.10 -6.96 5.77
N MET A 90 -10.21 -7.65 6.04
CA MET A 90 -11.49 -7.00 6.35
C MET A 90 -11.43 -6.25 7.67
N ILE A 91 -10.85 -6.85 8.71
CA ILE A 91 -10.64 -6.19 10.01
C ILE A 91 -9.73 -4.98 9.83
N GLY A 92 -8.60 -5.13 9.14
CA GLY A 92 -7.68 -4.03 8.89
C GLY A 92 -8.30 -2.92 8.04
N LEU A 93 -9.14 -3.24 7.07
CA LEU A 93 -9.91 -2.27 6.31
C LEU A 93 -10.84 -1.46 7.23
N ILE A 94 -11.60 -2.13 8.11
CA ILE A 94 -12.45 -1.45 9.09
C ILE A 94 -11.62 -0.52 10.00
N SER A 95 -10.46 -0.99 10.46
CA SER A 95 -9.56 -0.20 11.30
C SER A 95 -9.06 1.07 10.62
N VAL A 96 -8.70 1.03 9.32
CA VAL A 96 -8.22 2.22 8.62
C VAL A 96 -9.33 3.23 8.29
N LEU A 97 -10.60 2.82 8.28
CA LEU A 97 -11.73 3.74 8.16
C LEU A 97 -11.93 4.61 9.41
N ALA A 98 -11.35 4.23 10.55
CA ALA A 98 -11.35 5.08 11.76
C ALA A 98 -10.34 6.23 11.67
N ILE A 99 -9.48 6.27 10.65
CA ILE A 99 -8.48 7.32 10.46
C ILE A 99 -9.12 8.46 9.65
N PRO A 100 -9.31 9.67 10.22
CA PRO A 100 -10.07 10.74 9.57
C PRO A 100 -9.51 11.16 8.21
N SER A 101 -8.18 11.24 8.06
CA SER A 101 -7.54 11.56 6.78
C SER A 101 -7.90 10.57 5.68
N ILE A 102 -7.97 9.28 6.00
CA ILE A 102 -8.37 8.24 5.05
C ILE A 102 -9.85 8.36 4.75
N LEU A 103 -10.70 8.45 5.78
CA LEU A 103 -12.15 8.53 5.62
C LEU A 103 -12.57 9.74 4.76
N ASN A 104 -11.93 10.90 4.96
CA ASN A 104 -12.21 12.11 4.19
C ASN A 104 -11.95 11.92 2.69
N ILE A 105 -10.84 11.28 2.31
CA ILE A 105 -10.57 10.93 0.91
C ILE A 105 -11.68 10.04 0.36
N LEU A 106 -12.11 9.03 1.13
CA LEU A 106 -13.14 8.09 0.68
C LEU A 106 -14.51 8.74 0.52
N ASP A 107 -14.91 9.61 1.44
CA ASP A 107 -16.14 10.38 1.29
C ASP A 107 -16.08 11.30 0.06
N TYR A 108 -14.92 11.92 -0.19
CA TYR A 108 -14.75 12.82 -1.31
C TYR A 108 -14.80 12.11 -2.67
N THR A 109 -14.39 10.84 -2.77
CA THR A 109 -14.53 10.07 -4.03
C THR A 109 -15.99 9.83 -4.44
N LYS A 110 -16.96 9.91 -3.52
CA LYS A 110 -18.38 9.59 -3.75
C LYS A 110 -18.66 8.17 -4.29
N GLU A 111 -17.67 7.29 -4.17
CA GLU A 111 -17.73 5.86 -4.54
C GLU A 111 -18.21 4.97 -3.39
N SER A 112 -18.68 5.55 -2.28
CA SER A 112 -19.15 4.80 -1.11
C SER A 112 -20.38 5.40 -0.43
N GLY A 113 -21.02 6.40 -1.03
CA GLY A 113 -22.22 7.06 -0.47
C GLY A 113 -23.52 6.27 -0.57
N THR A 114 -23.51 5.07 -1.19
CA THR A 114 -24.66 4.15 -1.21
C THR A 114 -24.15 2.72 -1.04
N SER A 115 -25.00 1.83 -0.52
CA SER A 115 -24.64 0.42 -0.30
C SER A 115 -24.15 -0.28 -1.58
N LEU A 116 -24.77 0.02 -2.74
CA LEU A 116 -24.37 -0.57 -4.03
C LEU A 116 -23.00 -0.06 -4.50
N LYS A 117 -22.72 1.24 -4.36
CA LYS A 117 -21.40 1.80 -4.71
C LYS A 117 -20.30 1.26 -3.80
N ALA A 118 -20.56 1.24 -2.49
CA ALA A 118 -19.65 0.66 -1.51
C ALA A 118 -19.38 -0.82 -1.80
N TYR A 119 -20.41 -1.61 -2.07
CA TYR A 119 -20.28 -3.02 -2.47
C TYR A 119 -19.38 -3.21 -3.69
N ARG A 120 -19.61 -2.44 -4.77
CA ARG A 120 -18.78 -2.50 -5.99
C ARG A 120 -17.33 -2.15 -5.71
N ARG A 121 -17.09 -1.11 -4.92
CA ARG A 121 -15.74 -0.67 -4.54
C ARG A 121 -14.99 -1.76 -3.78
N TYR A 122 -15.60 -2.34 -2.75
CA TYR A 122 -14.94 -3.37 -1.94
C TYR A 122 -14.78 -4.69 -2.69
N LEU A 123 -15.72 -5.04 -3.58
CA LEU A 123 -15.56 -6.19 -4.48
C LEU A 123 -14.39 -5.97 -5.45
N ALA A 124 -14.21 -4.76 -5.98
CA ALA A 124 -13.04 -4.42 -6.79
C ALA A 124 -11.73 -4.55 -5.98
N THR A 125 -11.70 -4.14 -4.71
CA THR A 125 -10.56 -4.35 -3.81
C THR A 125 -10.23 -5.83 -3.64
N ILE A 126 -11.24 -6.70 -3.49
CA ILE A 126 -11.06 -8.15 -3.44
C ILE A 126 -10.43 -8.65 -4.73
N PHE A 127 -10.96 -8.28 -5.90
CA PHE A 127 -10.40 -8.72 -7.18
C PHE A 127 -8.97 -8.23 -7.41
N HIS A 128 -8.65 -6.99 -7.05
CA HIS A 128 -7.27 -6.48 -7.09
C HIS A 128 -6.35 -7.34 -6.22
N THR A 129 -6.77 -7.63 -4.99
CA THR A 129 -6.00 -8.46 -4.04
C THR A 129 -5.78 -9.88 -4.58
N VAL A 130 -6.85 -10.55 -5.06
CA VAL A 130 -6.74 -11.89 -5.66
C VAL A 130 -5.79 -11.88 -6.84
N THR A 131 -5.89 -10.88 -7.72
CA THR A 131 -5.01 -10.74 -8.89
C THR A 131 -3.55 -10.67 -8.45
N TRP A 132 -3.21 -9.93 -7.38
CA TRP A 132 -1.83 -9.82 -6.90
C TRP A 132 -1.27 -11.15 -6.34
N TYR A 133 -2.12 -11.98 -5.74
CA TYR A 133 -1.69 -13.26 -5.17
C TYR A 133 -1.78 -14.45 -6.13
N LYS A 134 -2.50 -14.33 -7.25
CA LYS A 134 -2.66 -15.42 -8.22
C LYS A 134 -1.88 -15.22 -9.52
N GLU A 135 -1.58 -13.99 -9.88
CA GLU A 135 -0.90 -13.67 -11.15
C GLU A 135 0.59 -13.37 -10.94
N GLU A 136 1.39 -13.51 -11.99
CA GLU A 136 2.81 -13.13 -11.93
C GLU A 136 2.97 -11.62 -11.78
N LEU A 137 3.98 -11.16 -11.03
CA LEU A 137 4.32 -9.75 -10.90
C LEU A 137 5.47 -9.39 -11.85
N LYS A 138 5.13 -9.17 -13.11
CA LYS A 138 6.06 -8.72 -14.16
C LYS A 138 5.42 -7.68 -15.08
N PRO A 139 6.20 -6.82 -15.75
CA PRO A 139 5.67 -5.88 -16.72
C PRO A 139 4.70 -6.54 -17.70
N GLY A 140 3.52 -5.94 -17.89
CA GLY A 140 2.47 -6.43 -18.79
C GLY A 140 1.51 -7.48 -18.21
N SER A 141 1.83 -8.10 -17.08
CA SER A 141 0.94 -9.04 -16.37
C SER A 141 -0.35 -8.39 -15.84
N MET A 142 -1.33 -9.21 -15.49
CA MET A 142 -2.58 -8.73 -14.88
C MET A 142 -2.36 -8.09 -13.51
N SER A 143 -1.44 -8.63 -12.68
CA SER A 143 -1.10 -8.01 -11.40
C SER A 143 -0.44 -6.64 -11.59
N TRP A 144 0.41 -6.49 -12.61
CA TRP A 144 1.07 -5.23 -12.95
C TRP A 144 0.07 -4.17 -13.38
N LYS A 145 -0.82 -4.52 -14.33
CA LYS A 145 -1.91 -3.63 -14.78
C LYS A 145 -2.81 -3.23 -13.61
N SER A 146 -3.14 -4.20 -12.74
CA SER A 146 -3.94 -4.00 -11.53
C SER A 146 -3.27 -3.00 -10.56
N LEU A 147 -1.99 -3.18 -10.25
CA LEU A 147 -1.22 -2.26 -9.40
C LEU A 147 -1.13 -0.87 -10.01
N SER A 148 -0.80 -0.76 -11.30
CA SER A 148 -0.76 0.53 -12.00
C SER A 148 -2.12 1.23 -11.96
N ALA A 149 -3.22 0.50 -12.13
CA ALA A 149 -4.57 1.07 -12.06
C ALA A 149 -4.92 1.58 -10.66
N VAL A 150 -4.61 0.82 -9.60
CA VAL A 150 -4.84 1.24 -8.21
C VAL A 150 -4.01 2.49 -7.88
N ARG A 151 -2.73 2.52 -8.25
CA ARG A 151 -1.88 3.70 -8.04
C ARG A 151 -2.42 4.94 -8.75
N LYS A 152 -2.82 4.80 -10.02
CA LYS A 152 -3.47 5.89 -10.77
C LYS A 152 -4.72 6.41 -10.08
N ARG A 153 -5.57 5.52 -9.54
CA ARG A 153 -6.76 5.92 -8.77
C ARG A 153 -6.40 6.68 -7.50
N HIS A 154 -5.35 6.28 -6.77
CA HIS A 154 -4.89 7.04 -5.61
C HIS A 154 -4.42 8.44 -6.00
N ILE A 155 -3.62 8.57 -7.08
CA ILE A 155 -3.18 9.89 -7.57
C ILE A 155 -4.37 10.77 -7.96
N ILE A 156 -5.32 10.23 -8.73
CA ILE A 156 -6.51 10.97 -9.15
C ILE A 156 -7.34 11.39 -7.93
N SER A 157 -7.53 10.48 -6.96
CA SER A 157 -8.30 10.76 -5.75
C SER A 157 -7.64 11.85 -4.90
N SER A 158 -6.30 11.80 -4.75
CA SER A 158 -5.53 12.85 -4.06
C SER A 158 -5.68 14.20 -4.76
N LYS A 159 -5.46 14.27 -6.08
CA LYS A 159 -5.60 15.52 -6.84
C LYS A 159 -7.03 16.08 -6.78
N PHE A 160 -8.04 15.20 -6.79
CA PHE A 160 -9.43 15.60 -6.70
C PHE A 160 -9.75 16.16 -5.31
N ALA A 161 -9.35 15.47 -4.25
CA ALA A 161 -9.53 15.92 -2.86
C ALA A 161 -8.76 17.22 -2.56
N GLU A 162 -7.56 17.38 -3.11
CA GLU A 162 -6.74 18.58 -2.93
C GLU A 162 -7.41 19.81 -3.55
N LYS A 163 -7.95 19.68 -4.77
CA LYS A 163 -8.76 20.73 -5.42
C LYS A 163 -9.98 21.12 -4.59
N GLY A 164 -10.55 20.17 -3.85
CA GLY A 164 -11.66 20.37 -2.92
C GLY A 164 -11.26 20.77 -1.51
N GLN A 165 -9.98 21.10 -1.26
CA GLN A 165 -9.44 21.43 0.07
C GLN A 165 -9.71 20.35 1.13
N SER A 166 -9.91 19.10 0.71
CA SER A 166 -10.19 17.94 1.58
C SER A 166 -8.94 17.10 1.88
N GLY A 167 -7.76 17.59 1.48
CA GLY A 167 -6.46 16.95 1.69
C GLY A 167 -6.03 16.04 0.53
N PHE A 168 -5.09 15.15 0.81
CA PHE A 168 -4.53 14.18 -0.14
C PHE A 168 -4.18 12.88 0.58
N ILE A 169 -3.95 11.80 -0.18
CA ILE A 169 -3.45 10.54 0.40
C ILE A 169 -1.98 10.73 0.76
N SER A 170 -1.68 10.76 2.06
CA SER A 170 -0.30 10.91 2.56
C SER A 170 0.47 9.58 2.56
N GLN A 171 1.79 9.64 2.69
CA GLN A 171 2.62 8.45 2.89
C GLN A 171 2.23 7.70 4.17
N LYS A 172 1.85 8.42 5.25
CA LYS A 172 1.29 7.81 6.46
C LYS A 172 0.04 6.99 6.16
N ASP A 173 -0.92 7.57 5.43
CA ASP A 173 -2.18 6.91 5.10
C ASP A 173 -1.95 5.62 4.31
N MET A 174 -0.96 5.65 3.41
CA MET A 174 -0.59 4.46 2.65
C MET A 174 0.10 3.39 3.49
N ALA A 175 1.03 3.78 4.36
CA ALA A 175 1.68 2.85 5.28
C ALA A 175 0.66 2.15 6.20
N PHE A 176 -0.29 2.90 6.77
CA PHE A 176 -1.34 2.33 7.61
C PHE A 176 -2.30 1.43 6.84
N THR A 177 -2.65 1.78 5.61
CA THR A 177 -3.48 0.93 4.74
C THR A 177 -2.75 -0.38 4.41
N GLN A 178 -1.47 -0.33 4.06
CA GLN A 178 -0.66 -1.52 3.81
C GLN A 178 -0.56 -2.39 5.06
N PHE A 179 -0.31 -1.79 6.23
CA PHE A 179 -0.28 -2.50 7.50
C PHE A 179 -1.63 -3.16 7.82
N GLY A 180 -2.75 -2.46 7.65
CA GLY A 180 -4.08 -3.07 7.85
C GLY A 180 -4.32 -4.29 6.96
N PHE A 181 -3.75 -4.33 5.76
CA PHE A 181 -3.93 -5.47 4.86
C PHE A 181 -2.99 -6.66 5.14
N LEU A 182 -1.88 -6.47 5.85
CA LEU A 182 -0.76 -7.42 5.84
C LEU A 182 -0.05 -7.62 7.19
N GLY A 183 -0.31 -6.73 8.15
CA GLY A 183 0.33 -6.64 9.45
C GLY A 183 -0.09 -7.72 10.43
#